data_AF-A0A836U8X4-F1
#
_entry.id   AF-A0A836U8X4-F1
#
_cell.length_a   1.000
_cell.length_b   1.000
_cell.length_c   1.000
_cell.angle_alpha   90.00
_cell.angle_beta   90.00
_cell.angle_gamma   90.00
#
_symmetry.space_group_name_H-M   'P 1'
#
loop_
_entity.id
_entity.type
_entity.pdbx_description
1 polymer ?
#
loop_
_entity_poly.entity_id
_entity_poly.type
_entity_poly.pdbx_seq_one_letter_code
_entity_poly.pdbx_strand_id
1 'polypeptide(L)'
;MTEPTSQPDRTELSQELSRMVAADQQARQKFADSDGPREAFEALDKVHTARMKEIIAEIGWPTNTKVGKDGAFDAWLLVQHADDEAEFHAHCLELMRACEPEEVGLRRIGYLDDRVRAAAGRAQLYGTQFQGGRWQTGAVADRGRRTSG
;
A
#
# COMPACT_ATOMS: atom_id res chain seq x y z
N MET A 1 -18.11 21.97 -27.72
CA MET A 1 -18.69 21.74 -26.40
C MET A 1 -18.71 20.23 -26.18
N THR A 2 -17.65 19.68 -25.62
CA THR A 2 -17.64 18.28 -25.16
C THR A 2 -18.14 18.30 -23.74
N GLU A 3 -19.31 17.72 -23.52
CA GLU A 3 -19.89 17.54 -22.20
C GLU A 3 -18.94 16.69 -21.33
N PRO A 4 -18.67 17.05 -20.07
CA PRO A 4 -17.93 16.18 -19.18
C PRO A 4 -18.86 15.03 -18.81
N THR A 5 -18.58 13.84 -19.33
CA THR A 5 -19.29 12.62 -18.92
C THR A 5 -19.13 12.48 -17.41
N SER A 6 -20.22 12.69 -16.68
CA SER A 6 -20.30 12.56 -15.23
C SER A 6 -19.80 11.18 -14.79
N GLN A 7 -18.62 11.15 -14.20
CA GLN A 7 -18.09 10.00 -13.49
C GLN A 7 -18.45 10.21 -12.00
N PRO A 8 -19.41 9.46 -11.43
CA PRO A 8 -19.82 9.61 -10.02
C PRO A 8 -18.76 9.11 -9.00
N ASP A 9 -17.51 8.93 -9.42
CA ASP A 9 -16.71 7.77 -8.99
C ASP A 9 -15.39 8.19 -8.30
N ARG A 10 -14.69 9.21 -8.85
CA ARG A 10 -13.35 9.60 -8.37
C ARG A 10 -13.35 10.30 -7.01
N THR A 11 -14.19 11.33 -6.86
CA THR A 11 -14.18 12.16 -5.64
C THR A 11 -14.78 11.40 -4.47
N GLU A 12 -15.83 10.61 -4.70
CA GLU A 12 -16.45 9.79 -3.66
C GLU A 12 -15.51 8.70 -3.16
N LEU A 13 -14.84 7.99 -4.08
CA LEU A 13 -13.87 6.97 -3.71
C LEU A 13 -12.64 7.58 -3.00
N SER A 14 -12.16 8.74 -3.45
CA SER A 14 -11.09 9.46 -2.73
C SER A 14 -11.52 9.86 -1.32
N GLN A 15 -12.76 10.33 -1.13
CA GLN A 15 -13.30 10.68 0.19
C GLN A 15 -13.54 9.45 1.06
N GLU A 16 -13.91 8.31 0.47
CA GLU A 16 -14.00 7.03 1.17
C GLU A 16 -12.63 6.59 1.68
N LEU A 17 -11.62 6.54 0.82
CA LEU A 17 -10.24 6.18 1.19
C LEU A 17 -9.70 7.09 2.29
N SER A 18 -9.93 8.40 2.18
CA SER A 18 -9.52 9.37 3.20
C SER A 18 -10.19 9.13 4.55
N ARG A 19 -11.49 8.78 4.57
CA ARG A 19 -12.22 8.42 5.80
C ARG A 19 -11.69 7.13 6.43
N MET A 20 -11.39 6.13 5.61
CA MET A 20 -10.78 4.88 6.08
C MET A 20 -9.42 5.14 6.73
N VAL A 21 -8.55 5.91 6.08
CA VAL A 21 -7.25 6.29 6.65
C VAL A 21 -7.41 7.11 7.92
N ALA A 22 -8.33 8.07 7.97
CA ALA A 22 -8.57 8.85 9.18
C ALA A 22 -8.98 7.95 10.37
N ALA A 23 -9.82 6.93 10.14
CA ALA A 23 -10.21 5.96 11.15
C ALA A 23 -9.03 5.07 11.58
N ASP A 24 -8.23 4.58 10.62
CA ASP A 24 -6.99 3.83 10.87
C ASP A 24 -6.02 4.61 11.76
N GLN A 25 -5.70 5.85 11.38
CA GLN A 25 -4.77 6.70 12.11
C GLN A 25 -5.30 7.03 13.50
N GLN A 26 -6.61 7.30 13.65
CA GLN A 26 -7.20 7.52 14.96
C GLN A 26 -7.11 6.29 15.87
N ALA A 27 -7.37 5.09 15.33
CA ALA A 27 -7.29 3.86 16.12
C ALA A 27 -5.84 3.57 16.57
N ARG A 28 -4.87 3.76 15.67
CA ARG A 28 -3.44 3.62 15.97
C ARG A 28 -2.94 4.67 16.95
N GLN A 29 -3.40 5.92 16.84
CA GLN A 29 -3.06 6.99 17.77
C GLN A 29 -3.57 6.67 19.18
N LYS A 30 -4.83 6.21 19.32
CA LYS A 30 -5.36 5.77 20.62
C LYS A 30 -4.54 4.64 21.24
N PHE A 31 -4.07 3.69 20.44
CA PHE A 31 -3.17 2.65 20.93
C PHE A 31 -1.82 3.23 21.40
N ALA A 32 -1.22 4.14 20.62
CA ALA A 32 0.04 4.80 20.97
C ALA A 32 -0.08 5.61 22.28
N ASP A 33 -1.22 6.27 22.50
CA ASP A 33 -1.54 7.03 23.71
C ASP A 33 -1.96 6.13 24.89
N SER A 34 -1.96 4.80 24.71
CA SER A 34 -2.44 3.80 25.69
C SER A 34 -3.93 3.91 26.05
N ASP A 35 -4.70 4.63 25.23
CA ASP A 35 -6.15 4.84 25.35
C ASP A 35 -6.96 3.78 24.58
N GLY A 36 -6.30 2.90 23.83
CA GLY A 36 -6.95 1.88 23.00
C GLY A 36 -6.20 0.55 22.99
N PRO A 37 -6.91 -0.60 22.90
CA PRO A 37 -6.28 -1.90 22.77
C PRO A 37 -5.72 -2.10 21.36
N ARG A 38 -4.67 -2.93 21.24
CA ARG A 38 -4.04 -3.27 19.95
C ARG A 38 -5.05 -3.88 18.98
N GLU A 39 -5.90 -4.73 19.53
CA GLU A 39 -6.95 -5.47 18.85
C GLU A 39 -7.95 -4.56 18.13
N ALA A 40 -8.11 -3.31 18.57
CA ALA A 40 -9.04 -2.36 17.95
C ALA A 40 -8.58 -1.94 16.55
N PHE A 41 -7.30 -1.59 16.37
CA PHE A 41 -6.82 -1.24 15.03
C PHE A 41 -6.63 -2.49 14.16
N GLU A 42 -6.26 -3.65 14.73
CA GLU A 42 -6.16 -4.91 13.97
C GLU A 42 -7.52 -5.38 13.42
N ALA A 43 -8.59 -5.22 14.19
CA ALA A 43 -9.94 -5.50 13.71
C ALA A 43 -10.33 -4.53 12.58
N LEU A 44 -9.94 -3.26 12.68
CA LEU A 44 -10.18 -2.27 11.65
C LEU A 44 -9.38 -2.54 10.37
N ASP A 45 -8.12 -2.98 10.50
CA ASP A 45 -7.26 -3.37 9.37
C ASP A 45 -7.93 -4.47 8.53
N LYS A 46 -8.60 -5.45 9.17
CA LYS A 46 -9.36 -6.51 8.47
C LYS A 46 -10.55 -5.96 7.68
N VAL A 47 -11.29 -5.02 8.27
CA VAL A 47 -12.41 -4.34 7.61
C VAL A 47 -11.92 -3.53 6.40
N HIS A 48 -10.86 -2.75 6.59
CA HIS A 48 -10.27 -1.96 5.52
C HIS A 48 -9.68 -2.85 4.41
N THR A 49 -9.04 -3.96 4.77
CA THR A 49 -8.53 -4.93 3.80
C THR A 49 -9.65 -5.51 2.95
N ALA A 50 -10.76 -5.92 3.57
CA ALA A 50 -11.92 -6.43 2.83
C ALA A 50 -12.45 -5.38 1.84
N ARG A 51 -12.59 -4.12 2.28
CA ARG A 51 -13.03 -3.04 1.41
C ARG A 51 -12.03 -2.74 0.29
N MET A 52 -10.73 -2.78 0.57
CA MET A 52 -9.70 -2.59 -0.46
C MET A 52 -9.72 -3.70 -1.51
N LYS A 53 -10.01 -4.95 -1.12
CA LYS A 53 -10.19 -6.07 -2.06
C LYS A 53 -11.36 -5.79 -3.03
N GLU A 54 -12.47 -5.26 -2.54
CA GLU A 54 -13.62 -4.86 -3.38
C GLU A 54 -13.25 -3.74 -4.35
N ILE A 55 -12.64 -2.67 -3.84
CA ILE A 55 -12.20 -1.52 -4.67
C ILE A 55 -11.25 -2.00 -5.77
N ILE A 56 -10.28 -2.84 -5.43
CA ILE A 56 -9.32 -3.37 -6.40
C ILE A 56 -9.98 -4.29 -7.42
N ALA A 57 -10.97 -5.09 -7.02
CA ALA A 57 -11.72 -5.93 -7.95
C ALA A 57 -12.54 -5.10 -8.95
N GLU A 58 -13.04 -3.94 -8.54
CA GLU A 58 -13.87 -3.07 -9.37
C GLU A 58 -13.04 -2.21 -10.34
N ILE A 59 -12.00 -1.54 -9.83
CA ILE A 59 -11.25 -0.54 -10.59
C ILE A 59 -9.79 -0.88 -10.83
N GLY A 60 -9.29 -2.04 -10.36
CA GLY A 60 -7.86 -2.35 -10.32
C GLY A 60 -7.12 -1.48 -9.30
N TRP A 61 -5.81 -1.24 -9.51
CA TRP A 61 -5.07 -0.38 -8.58
C TRP A 61 -5.62 1.07 -8.60
N PRO A 62 -5.91 1.69 -7.43
CA PRO A 62 -6.35 3.08 -7.33
C PRO A 62 -5.21 4.07 -7.65
N THR A 63 -5.01 4.36 -8.94
CA THR A 63 -3.97 5.29 -9.40
C THR A 63 -4.33 6.75 -9.16
N ASN A 64 -3.34 7.64 -9.29
CA ASN A 64 -3.54 9.09 -9.20
C ASN A 64 -4.66 9.62 -10.12
N THR A 65 -4.77 9.06 -11.33
CA THR A 65 -5.83 9.44 -12.28
C THR A 65 -7.21 9.03 -11.78
N LYS A 66 -7.34 7.85 -11.16
CA LYS A 66 -8.64 7.30 -10.70
C LYS A 66 -9.14 7.96 -9.42
N VAL A 67 -8.24 8.21 -8.46
CA VAL A 67 -8.63 8.65 -7.10
C VAL A 67 -7.91 9.91 -6.61
N GLY A 68 -7.10 10.55 -7.46
CA GLY A 68 -6.24 11.66 -7.01
C GLY A 68 -5.00 11.19 -6.27
N LYS A 69 -4.04 12.11 -6.07
CA LYS A 69 -2.75 11.79 -5.44
C LYS A 69 -2.92 11.35 -4.00
N ASP A 70 -3.79 12.04 -3.26
CA ASP A 70 -4.06 11.76 -1.85
C ASP A 70 -4.81 10.43 -1.72
N GLY A 71 -5.88 10.21 -2.50
CA GLY A 71 -6.58 8.92 -2.52
C GLY A 71 -5.67 7.75 -2.91
N ALA A 72 -4.75 7.93 -3.88
CA ALA A 72 -3.80 6.89 -4.26
C ALA A 72 -2.78 6.62 -3.15
N PHE A 73 -2.44 7.63 -2.34
CA PHE A 73 -1.60 7.45 -1.17
C PHE A 73 -2.36 6.72 -0.06
N ASP A 74 -3.62 7.10 0.19
CA ASP A 74 -4.48 6.48 1.17
C ASP A 74 -4.72 4.99 0.87
N ALA A 75 -5.02 4.65 -0.39
CA ALA A 75 -5.14 3.27 -0.85
C ALA A 75 -3.87 2.45 -0.58
N TRP A 76 -2.69 3.03 -0.86
CA TRP A 76 -1.41 2.38 -0.57
C TRP A 76 -1.20 2.18 0.92
N LEU A 77 -1.54 3.17 1.75
CA LEU A 77 -1.36 3.09 3.20
C LEU A 77 -2.25 2.01 3.82
N LEU A 78 -3.50 1.92 3.39
CA LEU A 78 -4.44 0.86 3.84
C LEU A 78 -3.94 -0.53 3.45
N VAL A 79 -3.42 -0.69 2.22
CA VAL A 79 -2.80 -1.96 1.79
C VAL A 79 -1.54 -2.25 2.60
N GLN A 80 -0.71 -1.24 2.90
CA GLN A 80 0.49 -1.41 3.71
C GLN A 80 0.17 -1.91 5.13
N HIS A 81 -1.03 -1.61 5.67
CA HIS A 81 -1.48 -2.04 7.00
C HIS A 81 -2.21 -3.40 7.01
N ALA A 82 -2.36 -4.07 5.86
CA ALA A 82 -2.97 -5.40 5.77
C ALA A 82 -2.01 -6.51 6.23
N ASP A 83 -1.44 -6.39 7.43
CA ASP A 83 -0.25 -7.11 7.90
C ASP A 83 -0.31 -8.64 7.75
N ASP A 84 -1.48 -9.24 7.95
CA ASP A 84 -1.71 -10.69 7.88
C ASP A 84 -2.01 -11.22 6.46
N GLU A 85 -1.93 -10.36 5.43
CA GLU A 85 -2.46 -10.63 4.08
C GLU A 85 -1.34 -10.65 3.03
N ALA A 86 -0.40 -11.59 3.18
CA ALA A 86 0.78 -11.69 2.33
C ALA A 86 0.47 -11.87 0.83
N GLU A 87 -0.53 -12.71 0.51
CA GLU A 87 -0.96 -12.92 -0.88
C GLU A 87 -1.60 -11.67 -1.48
N PHE A 88 -2.39 -10.95 -0.68
CA PHE A 88 -3.00 -9.69 -1.09
C PHE A 88 -1.94 -8.61 -1.36
N HIS A 89 -0.91 -8.48 -0.51
CA HIS A 89 0.20 -7.58 -0.77
C HIS A 89 0.92 -7.91 -2.09
N ALA A 90 1.16 -9.20 -2.36
CA ALA A 90 1.80 -9.63 -3.60
C ALA A 90 0.94 -9.27 -4.83
N HIS A 91 -0.37 -9.50 -4.76
CA HIS A 91 -1.30 -9.12 -5.82
C HIS A 91 -1.32 -7.61 -6.06
N CYS A 92 -1.43 -6.80 -4.99
CA CYS A 92 -1.37 -5.35 -5.07
C CYS A 92 -0.05 -4.86 -5.70
N LEU A 93 1.08 -5.47 -5.31
CA LEU A 93 2.40 -5.12 -5.85
C LEU A 93 2.49 -5.39 -7.36
N GLU A 94 1.89 -6.48 -7.85
CA GLU A 94 1.82 -6.78 -9.28
C GLU A 94 1.00 -5.73 -10.03
N LEU A 95 -0.18 -5.37 -9.51
CA LEU A 95 -1.02 -4.31 -10.09
C LEU A 95 -0.31 -2.96 -10.11
N MET A 96 0.39 -2.61 -9.03
CA MET A 96 1.19 -1.39 -8.94
C MET A 96 2.33 -1.36 -9.97
N ARG A 97 3.00 -2.48 -10.20
CA ARG A 97 4.10 -2.61 -11.19
C ARG A 97 3.61 -2.59 -12.63
N ALA A 98 2.35 -2.95 -12.88
CA ALA A 98 1.74 -2.88 -14.19
C ALA A 98 1.28 -1.46 -14.57
N CYS A 99 1.26 -0.53 -13.61
CA CYS A 99 0.91 0.88 -13.83
C CYS A 99 2.17 1.71 -14.13
N GLU A 100 1.98 2.87 -14.74
CA GLU A 100 3.07 3.84 -14.94
C GLU A 100 3.65 4.30 -13.58
N PRO A 101 4.99 4.43 -13.44
CA PRO A 101 5.62 4.83 -12.19
C PRO A 101 5.11 6.14 -11.59
N GLU A 102 4.65 7.09 -12.40
CA GLU A 102 4.13 8.39 -11.97
C GLU A 102 2.73 8.26 -11.35
N GLU A 103 1.96 7.26 -11.76
CA GLU A 103 0.59 7.00 -11.30
C GLU A 103 0.56 6.36 -9.90
N VAL A 104 1.66 5.73 -9.49
CA VAL A 104 1.77 4.92 -8.27
C VAL A 104 2.96 5.31 -7.39
N GLY A 105 4.03 5.89 -7.95
CA GLY A 105 5.23 6.29 -7.21
C GLY A 105 6.15 5.12 -6.85
N LEU A 106 7.38 5.14 -7.38
CA LEU A 106 8.39 4.09 -7.16
C LEU A 106 8.69 3.80 -5.68
N ARG A 107 8.63 4.82 -4.82
CA ARG A 107 8.85 4.64 -3.37
C ARG A 107 7.79 3.73 -2.75
N ARG A 108 6.52 3.91 -3.12
CA ARG A 108 5.40 3.09 -2.62
C ARG A 108 5.54 1.63 -3.06
N ILE A 109 5.98 1.40 -4.30
CA ILE A 109 6.32 0.07 -4.82
C ILE A 109 7.44 -0.57 -3.99
N GLY A 110 8.52 0.16 -3.71
CA GLY A 110 9.66 -0.36 -2.96
C GLY A 110 9.31 -0.80 -1.53
N TYR A 111 8.44 -0.05 -0.85
CA TYR A 111 7.95 -0.42 0.48
C TYR A 111 7.13 -1.72 0.45
N LEU A 112 6.20 -1.84 -0.51
CA LEU A 112 5.36 -3.02 -0.60
C LEU A 112 6.15 -4.26 -1.05
N ASP A 113 7.16 -4.08 -1.92
CA ASP A 113 8.10 -5.13 -2.33
C ASP A 113 8.87 -5.70 -1.13
N ASP A 114 9.45 -4.82 -0.31
CA ASP A 114 10.12 -5.24 0.92
C ASP A 114 9.15 -5.93 1.89
N ARG A 115 7.88 -5.49 1.98
CA ARG A 115 6.87 -6.15 2.80
C ARG A 115 6.58 -7.58 2.32
N VAL A 116 6.38 -7.76 1.01
CA VAL A 116 6.18 -9.07 0.39
C VAL A 116 7.40 -9.97 0.59
N ARG A 117 8.61 -9.44 0.45
CA ARG A 117 9.87 -10.16 0.69
C ARG A 117 10.01 -10.59 2.14
N ALA A 118 9.75 -9.68 3.07
CA ALA A 118 9.87 -9.92 4.50
C ALA A 118 8.87 -10.99 4.97
N ALA A 119 7.63 -10.98 4.45
CA ALA A 119 6.65 -12.03 4.70
C ALA A 119 7.08 -13.40 4.16
N ALA A 120 7.79 -13.41 3.02
CA ALA A 120 8.37 -14.63 2.43
C ALA A 120 9.72 -15.06 3.04
N GLY A 121 10.21 -14.39 4.10
CA GLY A 121 11.52 -14.67 4.71
C GLY A 121 12.71 -14.34 3.81
N ARG A 122 12.51 -13.50 2.78
CA ARG A 122 13.55 -13.09 1.82
C ARG A 122 14.19 -11.77 2.25
N ALA A 123 15.42 -11.54 1.78
CA ALA A 123 16.09 -10.27 1.99
C ALA A 123 15.31 -9.12 1.33
N GLN A 124 15.13 -8.05 2.11
CA GLN A 124 14.59 -6.77 1.66
C GLN A 124 15.58 -6.11 0.70
N LEU A 125 15.08 -5.42 -0.33
CA LEU A 125 15.90 -4.67 -1.27
C LEU A 125 16.23 -3.28 -0.77
N TYR A 126 15.27 -2.63 -0.10
CA TYR A 126 15.39 -1.24 0.33
C TYR A 126 15.49 -1.10 1.86
N GLY A 127 15.25 -2.17 2.61
CA GLY A 127 15.36 -2.20 4.07
C GLY A 127 14.28 -1.38 4.77
N THR A 128 13.07 -1.32 4.22
CA THR A 128 11.97 -0.47 4.72
C THR A 128 11.19 -1.08 5.89
N GLN A 129 11.26 -2.39 6.09
CA GLN A 129 10.50 -3.12 7.12
C GLN A 129 11.37 -3.44 8.32
N PHE A 130 10.81 -3.28 9.51
CA PHE A 130 11.45 -3.66 10.77
C PHE A 130 11.02 -5.07 11.17
N GLN A 131 11.96 -6.02 11.25
CA GLN A 131 11.70 -7.37 11.77
C GLN A 131 12.73 -7.74 12.85
N GLY A 132 12.25 -8.28 13.98
CA GLY A 132 13.10 -8.96 14.97
C GLY A 132 14.23 -8.14 15.59
N GLY A 133 14.11 -6.81 15.69
CA GLY A 133 15.14 -5.95 16.26
C GLY A 133 16.35 -5.69 15.36
N ARG A 134 16.30 -6.06 14.07
CA ARG A 134 17.39 -5.84 13.11
C ARG A 134 16.88 -5.34 11.77
N TRP A 135 17.40 -4.21 11.30
CA TRP A 135 17.27 -3.81 9.90
C TRP A 135 17.92 -4.88 9.02
N GLN A 136 17.14 -5.53 8.15
CA GLN A 136 17.72 -6.37 7.11
C GLN A 136 18.14 -5.45 5.96
N THR A 137 19.41 -5.05 5.96
CA THR A 137 20.03 -4.48 4.77
C THR A 137 20.27 -5.61 3.78
N GLY A 138 19.49 -5.66 2.71
CA GLY A 138 19.91 -6.38 1.52
C GLY A 138 21.20 -5.73 1.02
N ALA A 139 22.24 -6.52 0.79
CA ALA A 139 23.40 -6.04 0.04
C ALA A 139 22.86 -5.37 -1.23
N VAL A 140 23.21 -4.10 -1.44
CA VAL A 140 22.93 -3.38 -2.68
C VAL A 140 23.39 -4.29 -3.81
N ALA A 141 22.44 -4.83 -4.57
CA ALA A 141 22.78 -5.67 -5.70
C ALA A 141 23.52 -4.77 -6.70
N ASP A 142 24.85 -4.91 -6.73
CA ASP A 142 25.74 -4.26 -7.68
C ASP A 142 25.30 -4.68 -9.08
N ARG A 143 24.46 -3.85 -9.70
CA ARG A 143 24.12 -3.98 -11.11
C ARG A 143 25.20 -3.26 -11.89
N GLY A 144 26.35 -3.91 -12.12
CA GLY A 144 27.37 -3.25 -12.93
C GLY A 144 28.72 -3.93 -13.14
N ARG A 145 28.78 -5.08 -13.82
CA ARG A 145 29.73 -5.20 -14.95
C ARG A 145 29.39 -6.36 -15.89
N ARG A 146 28.94 -6.01 -17.10
CA ARG A 146 29.05 -6.85 -18.29
C ARG A 146 30.53 -6.86 -18.67
N THR A 147 31.22 -7.98 -18.53
CA THR A 147 32.48 -8.22 -19.26
C THR A 147 32.19 -9.22 -20.36
N SER A 148 32.14 -8.72 -21.58
CA SER A 148 32.18 -9.52 -22.79
C SER A 148 33.53 -10.23 -22.88
N GLY A 149 33.52 -11.52 -23.19
CA GLY A 149 34.67 -12.29 -23.64
C GLY A 149 34.27 -13.06 -24.89
#